data_AF-A0A258BVD2-F1
#
_entry.id   AF-A0A258BVD2-F1
#
_cell.length_a   1.000
_cell.length_b   1.000
_cell.length_c   1.000
_cell.angle_alpha   90.00
_cell.angle_beta   90.00
_cell.angle_gamma   90.00
#
_symmetry.space_group_name_H-M   'P 1'
#
loop_
_entity.id
_entity.type
_entity.pdbx_description
1 polymer ?
#
loop_
_entity_poly.entity_id
_entity_poly.type
_entity_poly.pdbx_seq_one_letter_code
_entity_poly.pdbx_strand_id
1 'polypeptide(L)'
;ESGLTYIAEGFADRAYEADLSLTPRNLPGAVFHDAERQIAQALSIALRHEVTTRTGETIPLHVHTLCLHGDTPGAAENAARLRAALEAGGVTIRP
;
A
#
# COMPACT_ATOMS: atom_id res chain seq x y z
N GLU A 1 16.37 21.75 -7.94
CA GLU A 1 15.63 21.15 -6.81
C GLU A 1 15.38 22.20 -5.74
N SER A 2 14.26 22.12 -5.01
CA SER A 2 13.76 23.18 -4.11
C SER A 2 14.26 23.09 -2.65
N GLY A 3 15.12 22.13 -2.30
CA GLY A 3 15.61 21.91 -0.94
C GLY A 3 14.58 21.30 0.03
N LEU A 4 13.45 20.81 -0.50
CA LEU A 4 12.40 20.16 0.29
C LEU A 4 12.73 18.68 0.55
N THR A 5 12.42 18.20 1.76
CA THR A 5 12.47 16.78 2.09
C THR A 5 11.32 16.05 1.39
N TYR A 6 11.67 15.04 0.59
CA TYR A 6 10.70 14.16 -0.05
C TYR A 6 10.42 12.93 0.81
N ILE A 7 9.14 12.61 0.99
CA ILE A 7 8.65 11.42 1.69
C ILE A 7 7.80 10.64 0.69
N ALA A 8 8.33 9.52 0.19
CA ALA A 8 7.61 8.64 -0.72
C ALA A 8 6.42 7.95 -0.01
N GLU A 9 5.25 7.98 -0.63
CA GLU A 9 4.01 7.36 -0.14
C GLU A 9 3.64 6.14 -1.00
N GLY A 10 3.25 5.05 -0.34
CA GLY A 10 2.68 3.85 -0.97
C GLY A 10 1.20 3.69 -0.66
N PHE A 11 0.50 2.87 -1.45
CA PHE A 11 -0.95 2.67 -1.35
C PHE A 11 -1.26 1.19 -1.16
N ALA A 12 -1.90 0.85 -0.05
CA ALA A 12 -2.28 -0.54 0.24
C ALA A 12 -3.45 -1.04 -0.65
N ASP A 13 -4.26 -0.12 -1.15
CA ASP A 13 -5.54 -0.39 -1.81
C ASP A 13 -5.56 -0.09 -3.30
N ARG A 14 -4.41 0.26 -3.89
CA ARG A 14 -4.29 0.58 -5.31
C ARG A 14 -3.42 -0.44 -6.02
N ALA A 15 -3.85 -0.82 -7.22
CA ALA A 15 -2.99 -1.59 -8.11
C ALA A 15 -1.88 -0.70 -8.68
N TYR A 16 -0.70 -1.30 -8.86
CA TYR A 16 0.46 -0.67 -9.47
C TYR A 16 0.62 -1.17 -10.92
N GLU A 17 1.09 -0.31 -11.81
CA GLU A 17 1.58 -0.70 -13.14
C GLU A 17 3.09 -1.00 -13.08
N ALA A 18 3.64 -1.54 -14.16
CA ALA A 18 5.06 -1.91 -14.24
C ALA A 18 6.03 -0.74 -14.08
N ASP A 19 5.58 0.50 -14.29
CA ASP A 19 6.34 1.73 -14.09
C ASP A 19 6.16 2.35 -12.69
N LEU A 20 5.58 1.60 -11.75
CA LEU A 20 5.21 2.01 -10.39
C LEU A 20 4.12 3.10 -10.31
N SER A 21 3.54 3.52 -11.44
CA SER A 21 2.35 4.36 -11.41
C SER A 21 1.15 3.57 -10.86
N LEU A 22 0.17 4.27 -10.29
CA LEU A 22 -1.07 3.64 -9.86
C LEU A 22 -1.98 3.41 -11.07
N THR A 23 -2.59 2.24 -11.16
CA THR A 23 -3.60 1.93 -12.17
C THR A 23 -4.72 2.99 -12.14
N PRO A 24 -5.09 3.58 -13.29
CA PRO A 24 -6.19 4.54 -13.37
C PRO A 24 -7.49 4.01 -12.76
N ARG A 25 -8.16 4.81 -11.92
CA ARG A 25 -9.35 4.38 -11.14
C ARG A 25 -10.52 3.87 -11.98
N ASN A 26 -10.61 4.28 -13.24
CA ASN A 26 -11.68 3.85 -14.16
C ASN A 26 -11.43 2.44 -14.74
N LEU A 27 -10.27 1.84 -14.51
CA LEU A 27 -9.98 0.48 -14.96
C LEU A 27 -10.42 -0.55 -13.92
N PRO A 28 -10.93 -1.71 -14.36
CA PRO A 28 -11.22 -2.83 -13.46
C PRO A 28 -9.99 -3.25 -12.64
N GLY A 29 -10.18 -3.46 -11.34
CA GLY A 29 -9.12 -3.89 -10.43
C GLY A 29 -8.14 -2.79 -10.01
N ALA A 30 -8.39 -1.52 -10.37
CA ALA A 30 -7.56 -0.39 -9.96
C ALA A 30 -7.58 -0.10 -8.45
N VAL A 31 -8.66 -0.51 -7.78
CA VAL A 31 -8.88 -0.36 -6.34
C VAL A 31 -9.22 -1.72 -5.75
N PHE A 32 -8.60 -2.05 -4.62
CA PHE A 32 -8.87 -3.28 -3.89
C PHE A 32 -9.95 -3.01 -2.84
N HIS A 33 -11.05 -3.75 -2.92
CA HIS A 33 -12.12 -3.69 -1.91
C HIS A 33 -12.03 -4.79 -0.86
N ASP A 34 -11.19 -5.80 -1.10
CA ASP A 34 -10.92 -6.88 -0.17
C ASP A 34 -9.82 -6.46 0.82
N ALA A 35 -10.16 -6.51 2.11
CA ALA A 35 -9.27 -6.16 3.21
C ALA A 35 -8.03 -7.06 3.24
N GLU A 36 -8.17 -8.36 2.96
CA GLU A 36 -7.05 -9.30 3.01
C GLU A 36 -6.03 -8.98 1.91
N ARG A 37 -6.51 -8.62 0.72
CA ARG A 37 -5.64 -8.15 -0.38
C ARG A 37 -4.90 -6.86 -0.02
N GLN A 38 -5.58 -5.89 0.62
CA GLN A 38 -4.94 -4.64 1.05
C GLN A 38 -3.84 -4.92 2.10
N ILE A 39 -4.13 -5.79 3.07
CA ILE A 39 -3.18 -6.18 4.12
C ILE A 39 -1.97 -6.88 3.52
N ALA A 40 -2.17 -7.83 2.60
CA ALA A 40 -1.09 -8.54 1.94
C ALA A 40 -0.16 -7.59 1.17
N GLN A 41 -0.71 -6.63 0.43
CA GLN A 41 0.10 -5.64 -0.28
C GLN A 41 0.86 -4.73 0.70
N ALA A 42 0.21 -4.23 1.74
CA ALA A 42 0.87 -3.38 2.73
C ALA A 42 2.03 -4.10 3.44
N LEU A 43 1.85 -5.38 3.78
CA LEU A 43 2.92 -6.22 4.34
C LEU A 43 4.07 -6.41 3.34
N SER A 44 3.76 -6.68 2.06
CA SER A 44 4.77 -6.78 1.01
C SER A 44 5.59 -5.49 0.90
N ILE A 45 4.92 -4.34 0.87
CA ILE A 45 5.58 -3.04 0.78
C ILE A 45 6.44 -2.79 2.02
N ALA A 46 5.91 -2.99 3.22
CA ALA A 46 6.59 -2.66 4.47
C ALA A 46 7.74 -3.61 4.83
N LEU A 47 7.61 -4.91 4.53
CA LEU A 47 8.58 -5.93 4.94
C LEU A 47 9.56 -6.30 3.82
N ARG A 48 9.11 -6.25 2.57
CA ARG A 48 9.85 -6.76 1.42
C ARG A 48 10.25 -5.66 0.44
N HIS A 49 9.72 -4.44 0.61
CA HIS A 49 9.96 -3.30 -0.27
C HIS A 49 9.64 -3.62 -1.74
N GLU A 50 8.52 -4.31 -1.97
CA GLU A 50 8.09 -4.72 -3.30
C GLU A 50 6.56 -4.72 -3.41
N VAL A 51 6.07 -4.60 -4.65
CA VAL A 51 4.65 -4.68 -4.99
C VAL A 51 4.43 -5.58 -6.19
N THR A 52 3.30 -6.28 -6.22
CA THR A 52 2.86 -7.02 -7.41
C THR A 52 2.02 -6.09 -8.29
N THR A 53 2.44 -5.91 -9.53
CA THR A 53 1.76 -5.11 -10.53
C THR A 53 0.42 -5.73 -10.92
N ARG A 54 -0.42 -4.96 -11.60
CA ARG A 54 -1.68 -5.45 -12.18
C ARG A 54 -1.47 -6.58 -13.19
N THR A 55 -0.33 -6.64 -13.85
CA THR A 55 0.07 -7.69 -14.81
C THR A 55 0.74 -8.90 -14.15
N GLY A 56 1.05 -8.82 -12.85
CA GLY A 56 1.48 -9.94 -12.03
C GLY A 56 2.99 -9.99 -11.76
N GLU A 57 3.78 -9.07 -12.30
CA GLU A 57 5.20 -8.96 -11.95
C GLU A 57 5.36 -8.38 -10.54
N THR A 58 6.32 -8.90 -9.77
CA THR A 58 6.72 -8.27 -8.51
C THR A 58 7.92 -7.36 -8.75
N ILE A 59 7.79 -6.09 -8.41
CA ILE A 59 8.80 -5.06 -8.64
C ILE A 59 9.15 -4.31 -7.36
N PRO A 60 10.41 -3.84 -7.20
CA PRO A 60 10.82 -3.08 -6.02
C PRO A 60 10.04 -1.78 -5.88
N LEU A 61 9.61 -1.48 -4.66
CA LEU A 61 8.91 -0.25 -4.28
C LEU A 61 9.40 0.19 -2.89
N HIS A 62 10.05 1.35 -2.83
CA HIS A 62 10.53 1.95 -1.60
C HIS A 62 9.66 3.13 -1.21
N VAL A 63 8.98 3.03 -0.07
CA VAL A 63 8.13 4.07 0.48
C VAL A 63 8.46 4.30 1.96
N HIS A 64 8.12 5.49 2.44
CA HIS A 64 8.29 5.89 3.82
C HIS A 64 6.96 5.86 4.58
N THR A 65 5.84 6.03 3.87
CA THR A 65 4.49 6.02 4.43
C THR A 65 3.57 5.12 3.62
N LEU A 66 2.50 4.64 4.25
CA LEU A 66 1.41 3.91 3.61
C LEU A 66 0.10 4.67 3.81
N CYS A 67 -0.58 4.95 2.71
CA CYS A 67 -1.89 5.58 2.70
C CYS A 67 -2.99 4.56 2.98
N LEU A 68 -3.96 4.93 3.82
CA LEU A 68 -5.17 4.17 4.10
C LEU A 68 -6.38 5.09 3.95
N HIS A 69 -7.34 4.67 3.14
CA HIS A 69 -8.57 5.43 2.92
C HIS A 69 -9.59 5.16 4.03
N GLY A 70 -10.01 6.23 4.72
CA GLY A 70 -10.95 6.19 5.84
C GLY A 70 -12.43 6.28 5.46
N ASP A 71 -12.74 6.46 4.18
CA ASP A 71 -14.07 6.79 3.65
C ASP A 71 -14.88 5.57 3.17
N THR A 72 -14.35 4.35 3.38
CA THR A 72 -15.05 3.11 3.05
C THR A 72 -15.68 2.44 4.28
N PRO A 73 -16.84 1.78 4.14
CA PRO A 73 -17.38 0.96 5.23
C PRO A 73 -16.35 -0.07 5.70
N GLY A 74 -16.10 -0.12 7.01
CA GLY A 74 -15.09 -1.01 7.59
C GLY A 74 -13.64 -0.48 7.55
N ALA A 75 -13.39 0.73 7.05
CA ALA A 75 -12.04 1.30 6.95
C ALA A 75 -11.26 1.30 8.28
N ALA A 76 -11.93 1.67 9.39
CA ALA A 76 -11.30 1.68 10.71
C ALA A 76 -10.91 0.27 11.19
N GLU A 77 -11.76 -0.72 10.91
CA GLU A 77 -11.47 -2.12 11.23
C GLU A 77 -10.31 -2.65 10.39
N ASN A 78 -10.30 -2.36 9.08
CA ASN A 78 -9.21 -2.71 8.18
C ASN A 78 -7.89 -2.06 8.61
N ALA A 79 -7.91 -0.79 9.00
CA ALA A 79 -6.74 -0.09 9.51
C ALA A 79 -6.21 -0.74 10.81
N ALA A 80 -7.11 -1.14 11.72
CA ALA A 80 -6.72 -1.85 12.94
C ALA A 80 -6.10 -3.22 12.65
N ARG A 81 -6.70 -4.00 11.73
CA ARG A 81 -6.17 -5.30 11.29
C ARG A 81 -4.79 -5.15 10.63
N LEU A 82 -4.64 -4.17 9.75
CA LEU A 82 -3.37 -3.89 9.10
C LEU A 82 -2.28 -3.50 10.10
N ARG A 83 -2.59 -2.59 11.03
CA ARG A 83 -1.67 -2.18 12.10
C ARG A 83 -1.20 -3.40 12.91
N ALA A 84 -2.13 -4.25 13.33
CA ALA A 84 -1.80 -5.47 14.07
C ALA A 84 -0.92 -6.43 13.25
N ALA A 85 -1.21 -6.60 11.95
CA ALA A 85 -0.42 -7.46 11.07
C ALA A 85 1.01 -6.93 10.86
N LEU A 86 1.17 -5.61 10.67
CA LEU A 86 2.48 -4.96 10.56
C LEU A 86 3.29 -5.10 11.85
N GLU A 87 2.68 -4.84 13.00
CA GLU A 87 3.34 -4.98 14.31
C GLU A 87 3.72 -6.44 14.58
N ALA A 88 2.86 -7.41 14.25
CA ALA A 88 3.18 -8.83 14.35
C ALA A 88 4.32 -9.25 13.41
N GLY A 89 4.47 -8.56 12.27
CA GLY A 89 5.60 -8.70 11.34
C GLY A 89 6.89 -7.98 11.79
N GLY A 90 6.90 -7.35 12.97
CA GLY A 90 8.06 -6.64 13.50
C GLY A 90 8.21 -5.20 13.00
N VAL A 91 7.21 -4.65 12.31
CA VAL A 91 7.21 -3.25 11.85
C VAL A 91 6.81 -2.33 13.00
N THR A 92 7.65 -1.33 13.29
CA THR A 92 7.30 -0.25 14.23
C THR A 92 6.66 0.91 13.46
N ILE A 93 5.40 1.21 13.77
CA ILE A 93 4.68 2.34 13.16
C ILE A 93 4.91 3.60 14.01
N ARG A 94 5.40 4.67 13.39
CA ARG A 94 5.66 5.96 14.03
C ARG A 94 5.40 7.13 13.08
N PRO A 95 5.11 8.34 13.61
CA PRO A 95 5.10 9.58 12.82
C PRO A 95 6.46 9.91 12.22
#